data_AF-A0A1W9GCI5-F1
#
_entry.id   AF-A0A1W9GCI5-F1
#
_cell.length_a   1.000
_cell.length_b   1.000
_cell.length_c   1.000
_cell.angle_alpha   90.00
_cell.angle_beta   90.00
_cell.angle_gamma   90.00
#
_symmetry.space_group_name_H-M   'P 1'
#
loop_
_entity.id
_entity.type
_entity.pdbx_description
1 polymer ?
#
loop_
_entity_poly.entity_id
_entity_poly.type
_entity_poly.pdbx_seq_one_letter_code
_entity_poly.pdbx_strand_id
1 'polypeptide(L)'
;MKLQVFPRVSLAMITILLLTACQIQNWKGASVGSFQDAAIERHPELASLPLYIPKYLSEGPLPSERFLLPSPHKIIDALKSKIKTQNGIGIFQVMESAPETGIFSSLRLEELEASGLRKAWAVFSISVQLLIPFYDDSLGYNVTYELFIDAKLKNRYQYSIRGKQLAWFAIALVVPFKSSDWEIMNIEYGSVSDRLLEELLSTSRLFVEDARRDGFLR
;
A
#
# COMPACT_ATOMS: atom_id res chain seq x y z
N MET A 1 56.85 -10.75 -3.67
CA MET A 1 56.20 -10.43 -2.36
C MET A 1 55.93 -8.94 -2.36
N LYS A 2 54.73 -8.38 -2.15
CA LYS A 2 53.44 -8.89 -1.67
C LYS A 2 52.32 -8.13 -2.40
N LEU A 3 51.28 -8.87 -2.85
CA LEU A 3 49.96 -8.33 -3.13
C LEU A 3 49.43 -7.70 -1.83
N GLN A 4 49.19 -6.39 -1.80
CA GLN A 4 48.61 -5.71 -0.63
C GLN A 4 47.53 -4.69 -1.01
N VAL A 5 46.85 -4.89 -2.14
CA VAL A 5 45.76 -4.01 -2.61
C VAL A 5 44.35 -4.61 -2.35
N PHE A 6 44.26 -5.91 -2.05
CA PHE A 6 42.98 -6.61 -1.87
C PHE A 6 42.13 -6.26 -0.62
N PRO A 7 42.66 -5.83 0.55
CA PRO A 7 41.81 -5.63 1.73
C PRO A 7 40.96 -4.35 1.66
N ARG A 8 41.38 -3.33 0.93
CA ARG A 8 40.68 -2.03 0.89
C ARG A 8 39.47 -2.02 -0.04
N VAL A 9 39.56 -2.68 -1.19
CA VAL A 9 38.43 -2.81 -2.13
C VAL A 9 37.32 -3.68 -1.53
N SER A 10 37.70 -4.74 -0.81
CA SER A 10 36.75 -5.63 -0.12
C SER A 10 36.04 -4.90 1.03
N LEU A 11 36.77 -4.13 1.85
CA LEU A 11 36.15 -3.34 2.91
C LEU A 11 35.22 -2.26 2.35
N ALA A 12 35.63 -1.54 1.31
CA ALA A 12 34.79 -0.54 0.66
C ALA A 12 33.52 -1.15 0.04
N MET A 13 33.62 -2.29 -0.63
CA MET A 13 32.44 -3.00 -1.16
C MET A 13 31.51 -3.50 -0.05
N ILE A 14 32.04 -4.05 1.04
CA ILE A 14 31.24 -4.45 2.20
C ILE A 14 30.57 -3.23 2.84
N THR A 15 31.27 -2.10 2.93
CA THR A 15 30.71 -0.85 3.49
C THR A 15 29.64 -0.27 2.57
N ILE A 16 29.81 -0.35 1.24
CA ILE A 16 28.80 0.07 0.25
C ILE A 16 27.58 -0.85 0.27
N LEU A 17 27.76 -2.16 0.43
CA LEU A 17 26.68 -3.13 0.66
C LEU A 17 25.96 -2.93 2.00
N LEU A 18 26.67 -2.48 3.04
CA LEU A 18 26.09 -2.11 4.34
C LEU A 18 25.32 -0.79 4.30
N LEU A 19 25.56 0.07 3.32
CA LEU A 19 24.86 1.36 3.16
C LEU A 19 23.49 1.21 2.47
N THR A 20 23.23 0.10 1.79
CA THR A 20 21.91 -0.18 1.21
C THR A 20 21.13 -1.06 2.17
N ALA A 21 20.61 -0.46 3.24
CA ALA A 21 19.65 -1.16 4.06
C ALA A 21 18.42 -1.55 3.22
N CYS A 22 18.01 -2.80 3.30
CA CYS A 22 16.87 -3.34 2.58
C CYS A 22 15.69 -3.56 3.54
N GLN A 23 14.49 -3.46 2.99
CA GLN A 23 13.25 -3.79 3.67
C GLN A 23 12.51 -4.86 2.88
N ILE A 24 11.79 -5.73 3.58
CA ILE A 24 10.80 -6.61 2.98
C ILE A 24 9.45 -6.31 3.58
N GLN A 25 8.41 -6.39 2.76
CA GLN A 25 7.04 -6.15 3.18
C GLN A 25 6.13 -7.26 2.67
N ASN A 26 5.04 -7.51 3.38
CA ASN A 26 3.99 -8.42 2.97
C ASN A 26 2.66 -7.76 3.31
N TRP A 27 1.84 -7.55 2.30
CA TRP A 27 0.53 -6.94 2.44
C TRP A 27 -0.56 -7.99 2.23
N LYS A 28 -1.54 -7.99 3.13
CA LYS A 28 -2.73 -8.84 3.10
C LYS A 28 -3.96 -7.96 3.24
N GLY A 29 -4.77 -7.89 2.19
CA GLY A 29 -6.07 -7.25 2.21
C GLY A 29 -7.12 -8.09 2.94
N ALA A 30 -8.34 -7.57 2.99
CA ALA A 30 -9.51 -8.36 3.31
C ALA A 30 -9.65 -9.44 2.24
N SER A 31 -9.18 -10.66 2.54
CA SER A 31 -9.22 -11.76 1.59
C SER A 31 -10.67 -12.02 1.20
N VAL A 32 -11.03 -11.75 -0.06
CA VAL A 32 -12.08 -12.53 -0.71
C VAL A 32 -11.55 -13.95 -0.74
N GLY A 33 -12.18 -14.89 -0.04
CA GLY A 33 -11.73 -16.28 -0.02
C GLY A 33 -11.48 -16.76 -1.44
N SER A 34 -10.21 -17.09 -1.75
CA SER A 34 -9.78 -17.83 -2.94
C SER A 34 -10.61 -17.61 -4.23
N PHE A 35 -10.67 -16.38 -4.75
CA PHE A 35 -11.14 -16.14 -6.13
C PHE A 35 -9.98 -16.25 -7.13
N GLN A 36 -9.06 -17.20 -6.91
CA GLN A 36 -7.89 -17.38 -7.77
C GLN A 36 -8.19 -18.20 -9.03
N ASP A 37 -9.40 -18.79 -9.17
CA ASP A 37 -9.75 -19.62 -10.32
C ASP A 37 -11.07 -19.25 -11.03
N ALA A 38 -11.77 -18.20 -10.61
CA ALA A 38 -12.85 -17.65 -11.44
C ALA A 38 -12.20 -16.81 -12.54
N ALA A 39 -11.93 -17.47 -13.66
CA ALA A 39 -11.58 -16.85 -14.92
C ALA A 39 -12.34 -15.52 -15.08
N ILE A 40 -11.57 -14.49 -15.36
CA ILE A 40 -12.01 -13.14 -15.67
C ILE A 40 -12.98 -13.23 -16.85
N GLU A 41 -14.26 -13.47 -16.57
CA GLU A 41 -15.31 -13.07 -17.48
C GLU A 41 -15.26 -11.55 -17.46
N ARG A 42 -14.58 -11.01 -18.47
CA ARG A 42 -14.57 -9.60 -18.81
C ARG A 42 -16.02 -9.21 -19.08
N HIS A 43 -16.78 -8.87 -18.06
CA HIS A 43 -18.07 -8.21 -18.26
C HIS A 43 -17.77 -6.80 -18.77
N PRO A 44 -18.02 -6.50 -20.05
CA PRO A 44 -17.62 -5.26 -20.68
C PRO A 44 -18.55 -4.08 -20.35
N GLU A 45 -19.46 -4.24 -19.38
CA GLU A 45 -20.52 -3.27 -19.07
C GLU A 45 -20.50 -2.76 -17.62
N LEU A 46 -19.38 -2.87 -16.90
CA LEU A 46 -19.21 -2.07 -15.69
C LEU A 46 -19.02 -0.60 -16.10
N ALA A 47 -20.12 0.15 -16.20
CA ALA A 47 -20.08 1.60 -16.28
C ALA A 47 -19.16 2.11 -15.16
N SER A 48 -18.09 2.82 -15.52
CA SER A 48 -17.09 3.30 -14.57
C SER A 48 -17.77 4.15 -13.49
N LEU A 49 -17.69 3.71 -12.24
CA LEU A 49 -18.27 4.43 -11.10
C LEU A 49 -17.41 5.66 -10.80
N PRO A 50 -17.98 6.87 -10.74
CA PRO A 50 -17.22 8.04 -10.34
C PRO A 50 -16.62 7.88 -8.95
N LEU A 51 -15.31 8.13 -8.82
CA LEU A 51 -14.56 8.11 -7.56
C LEU A 51 -14.03 9.50 -7.25
N TYR A 52 -14.65 10.17 -6.30
CA TYR A 52 -14.18 11.43 -5.75
C TYR A 52 -13.07 11.17 -4.71
N ILE A 53 -11.92 11.80 -4.91
CA ILE A 53 -10.80 11.74 -3.96
C ILE A 53 -10.77 13.06 -3.17
N PRO A 54 -11.04 13.02 -1.86
CA PRO A 54 -11.02 14.21 -1.03
C PRO A 54 -9.68 14.96 -1.05
N LYS A 55 -9.74 16.28 -0.87
CA LYS A 55 -8.55 17.14 -0.85
C LYS A 55 -7.53 16.76 0.22
N TYR A 56 -7.96 16.29 1.40
CA TYR A 56 -7.02 15.89 2.45
C TYR A 56 -6.13 14.71 2.03
N LEU A 57 -6.57 13.87 1.08
CA LEU A 57 -5.77 12.81 0.48
C LEU A 57 -4.89 13.30 -0.68
N SER A 58 -5.19 14.46 -1.27
CA SER A 58 -4.49 15.00 -2.45
C SER A 58 -3.53 16.15 -2.13
N GLU A 59 -3.76 16.89 -1.05
CA GLU A 59 -3.08 18.16 -0.72
C GLU A 59 -2.41 18.13 0.67
N GLY A 60 -2.45 17.00 1.38
CA GLY A 60 -2.11 16.91 2.80
C GLY A 60 -0.61 16.71 3.13
N PRO A 61 -0.02 17.53 4.02
CA PRO A 61 1.33 17.36 4.56
C PRO A 61 1.33 16.46 5.80
N LEU A 62 0.73 15.28 5.71
CA LEU A 62 0.89 14.27 6.77
C LEU A 62 1.98 13.30 6.30
N PRO A 63 3.26 13.54 6.66
CA PRO A 63 4.19 12.43 6.70
C PRO A 63 3.54 11.37 7.58
N SER A 64 3.47 10.15 7.09
CA SER A 64 3.02 9.02 7.90
C SER A 64 3.72 9.08 9.26
N GLU A 65 2.96 8.93 10.34
CA GLU A 65 3.54 8.89 11.69
C GLU A 65 4.46 7.65 11.88
N ARG A 66 4.41 6.73 10.92
CA ARG A 66 5.28 5.56 10.81
C ARG A 66 6.34 5.82 9.75
N PHE A 67 7.61 5.81 10.18
CA PHE A 67 8.79 6.11 9.36
C PHE A 67 8.88 5.35 8.04
N LEU A 68 8.37 4.12 7.97
CA LEU A 68 8.55 3.23 6.82
C LEU A 68 7.26 2.99 6.03
N LEU A 69 6.18 3.61 6.45
CA LEU A 69 4.88 3.47 5.82
C LEU A 69 4.68 4.62 4.82
N PRO A 70 4.25 4.34 3.57
CA PRO A 70 3.96 5.40 2.61
C PRO A 70 2.82 6.28 3.10
N SER A 71 2.97 7.59 2.94
CA SER A 71 1.90 8.54 3.26
C SER A 71 0.68 8.30 2.37
N PRO A 72 -0.55 8.58 2.86
CA PRO A 72 -1.78 8.40 2.10
C PRO A 72 -1.74 9.09 0.73
N HIS A 73 -1.16 10.29 0.63
CA HIS A 73 -1.06 11.01 -0.64
C HIS A 73 -0.24 10.24 -1.69
N LYS A 74 0.91 9.65 -1.31
CA LYS A 74 1.73 8.87 -2.26
C LYS A 74 1.00 7.63 -2.76
N ILE A 75 0.26 6.97 -1.87
CA ILE A 75 -0.58 5.82 -2.23
C ILE A 75 -1.64 6.23 -3.24
N ILE A 76 -2.30 7.35 -2.97
CA ILE A 76 -3.37 7.87 -3.82
C ILE A 76 -2.83 8.31 -5.18
N ASP A 77 -1.67 8.94 -5.23
CA ASP A 77 -1.02 9.31 -6.50
C ASP A 77 -0.60 8.08 -7.30
N ALA A 78 -0.03 7.07 -6.64
CA ALA A 78 0.30 5.79 -7.26
C ALA A 78 -0.96 5.06 -7.75
N LEU A 79 -2.05 5.09 -6.98
CA LEU A 79 -3.35 4.54 -7.36
C LEU A 79 -3.93 5.27 -8.57
N LYS A 80 -3.94 6.62 -8.57
CA LYS A 80 -4.39 7.44 -9.71
C LYS A 80 -3.60 7.09 -10.97
N SER A 81 -2.28 6.96 -10.84
CA SER A 81 -1.41 6.54 -11.94
C SER A 81 -1.79 5.15 -12.47
N LYS A 82 -1.92 4.17 -11.57
CA LYS A 82 -2.26 2.78 -11.92
C LYS A 82 -3.65 2.67 -12.58
N ILE A 83 -4.64 3.45 -12.12
CA ILE A 83 -5.98 3.52 -12.73
C ILE A 83 -5.90 4.10 -14.15
N LYS A 84 -5.15 5.20 -14.35
CA LYS A 84 -4.98 5.82 -15.69
C LYS A 84 -4.30 4.88 -16.68
N THR A 85 -3.29 4.14 -16.24
CA THR A 85 -2.55 3.22 -17.13
C THR A 85 -3.37 1.98 -17.51
N GLN A 86 -4.30 1.54 -16.67
CA GLN A 86 -5.08 0.31 -16.89
C GLN A 86 -6.35 0.47 -17.75
N ASN A 87 -6.54 1.58 -18.47
CA ASN A 87 -7.57 1.91 -19.50
C ASN A 87 -8.53 0.77 -19.96
N GLY A 88 -9.35 0.21 -19.06
CA GLY A 88 -10.22 -0.94 -19.37
C GLY A 88 -10.47 -1.94 -18.24
N ILE A 89 -9.73 -1.89 -17.13
CA ILE A 89 -10.02 -2.68 -15.90
C ILE A 89 -10.70 -1.80 -14.83
N GLY A 90 -10.76 -0.49 -15.07
CA GLY A 90 -11.12 0.53 -14.09
C GLY A 90 -12.58 0.52 -13.71
N ILE A 91 -12.89 -0.11 -12.57
CA ILE A 91 -14.15 0.06 -11.84
C ILE A 91 -14.47 1.54 -11.58
N PHE A 92 -13.43 2.38 -11.49
CA PHE A 92 -13.55 3.79 -11.13
C PHE A 92 -13.10 4.75 -12.21
N GLN A 93 -13.83 5.85 -12.33
CA GLN A 93 -13.39 7.07 -12.99
C GLN A 93 -13.04 8.12 -11.93
N VAL A 94 -11.76 8.46 -11.79
CA VAL A 94 -11.32 9.44 -10.79
C VAL A 94 -11.82 10.84 -11.15
N MET A 95 -12.47 11.51 -10.20
CA MET A 95 -12.96 12.89 -10.34
C MET A 95 -12.29 13.82 -9.32
N GLU A 96 -12.06 15.06 -9.74
CA GLU A 96 -11.44 16.11 -8.91
C GLU A 96 -12.42 16.77 -7.93
N SER A 97 -13.71 16.79 -8.26
CA SER A 97 -14.78 17.35 -7.44
C SER A 97 -15.92 16.35 -7.24
N ALA A 98 -16.63 16.50 -6.12
CA ALA A 98 -17.79 15.67 -5.82
C ALA A 98 -18.97 16.08 -6.72
N PRO A 99 -19.59 15.14 -7.47
CA PRO A 99 -20.78 15.42 -8.26
C PRO A 99 -21.97 15.84 -7.39
N GLU A 100 -22.81 16.75 -7.90
CA GLU A 100 -24.06 17.15 -7.23
C GLU A 100 -25.19 16.14 -7.44
N THR A 101 -25.17 15.42 -8.57
CA THR A 101 -26.22 14.49 -8.99
C THR A 101 -25.62 13.14 -9.43
N GLY A 102 -26.43 12.09 -9.38
CA GLY A 102 -26.02 10.75 -9.78
C GLY A 102 -25.33 9.95 -8.68
N ILE A 103 -24.81 8.79 -9.05
CA ILE A 103 -24.13 7.86 -8.15
C ILE A 103 -22.64 8.11 -8.22
N PHE A 104 -22.01 8.35 -7.06
CA PHE A 104 -20.56 8.46 -6.96
C PHE A 104 -20.07 7.89 -5.63
N SER A 105 -18.78 7.58 -5.57
CA SER A 105 -18.13 7.09 -4.37
C SER A 105 -17.04 8.07 -3.92
N SER A 106 -16.79 8.14 -2.62
CA SER A 106 -15.64 8.85 -2.07
C SER A 106 -14.73 7.89 -1.32
N LEU A 107 -13.42 8.03 -1.54
CA LEU A 107 -12.41 7.22 -0.86
C LEU A 107 -11.90 7.94 0.38
N ARG A 108 -11.89 7.24 1.51
CA ARG A 108 -11.11 7.61 2.69
C ARG A 108 -10.04 6.57 2.97
N LEU A 109 -8.87 7.06 3.33
CA LEU A 109 -7.72 6.24 3.68
C LEU A 109 -7.15 6.75 4.99
N GLU A 110 -7.21 5.92 6.03
CA GLU A 110 -6.73 6.24 7.37
C GLU A 110 -5.65 5.24 7.78
N GLU A 111 -4.53 5.71 8.31
CA GLU A 111 -3.47 4.85 8.83
C GLU A 111 -3.92 4.14 10.12
N LEU A 112 -3.58 2.87 10.27
CA LEU A 112 -3.76 2.18 11.54
C LEU A 112 -2.79 2.74 12.58
N GLU A 113 -3.29 3.07 13.77
CA GLU A 113 -2.49 3.65 14.84
C GLU A 113 -1.39 2.68 15.30
N ALA A 114 -0.14 3.18 15.37
CA ALA A 114 0.97 2.41 15.93
C ALA A 114 1.02 2.58 17.45
N SER A 115 1.22 1.49 18.17
CA SER A 115 1.59 1.57 19.59
C SER A 115 2.87 2.39 19.78
N GLY A 116 2.92 3.28 20.77
CA GLY A 116 4.10 4.12 21.05
C GLY A 116 5.41 3.33 21.22
N LEU A 117 5.34 2.12 21.78
CA LEU A 117 6.49 1.21 21.92
C LEU A 117 7.12 0.85 20.56
N ARG A 118 6.30 0.62 19.53
CA ARG A 118 6.79 0.30 18.17
C ARG A 118 7.47 1.49 17.52
N LYS A 119 6.92 2.71 17.72
CA LYS A 119 7.55 3.95 17.25
C LYS A 119 8.94 4.12 17.88
N ALA A 120 9.04 3.91 19.20
CA ALA A 120 10.32 3.96 19.90
C ALA A 120 11.30 2.87 19.41
N TRP A 121 10.81 1.64 19.20
CA TRP A 121 11.64 0.54 18.67
C TRP A 121 12.15 0.82 17.26
N ALA A 122 11.33 1.44 16.40
CA ALA A 122 11.73 1.87 15.07
C ALA A 122 12.86 2.89 15.13
N VAL A 123 12.71 3.94 15.95
CA VAL A 123 13.74 4.98 16.13
C VAL A 123 15.03 4.35 16.66
N PHE A 124 14.94 3.48 17.66
CA PHE A 124 16.10 2.79 18.22
C PHE A 124 16.82 1.95 17.16
N SER A 125 16.08 1.11 16.43
CA SER A 125 16.64 0.24 15.39
C SER A 125 17.29 1.04 14.25
N ILE A 126 16.65 2.11 13.77
CA ILE A 126 17.20 3.02 12.76
C ILE A 126 18.46 3.72 13.31
N SER A 127 18.46 4.14 14.57
CA SER A 127 19.61 4.83 15.19
C SER A 127 20.84 3.93 15.30
N VAL A 128 20.65 2.62 15.47
CA VAL A 128 21.73 1.62 15.40
C VAL A 128 21.95 1.08 13.98
N GLN A 129 21.56 1.84 12.95
CA GLN A 129 21.73 1.50 11.53
C GLN A 129 21.15 0.12 11.17
N LEU A 130 20.03 -0.24 11.78
CA LEU A 130 19.36 -1.52 11.63
C LEU A 130 20.24 -2.74 11.96
N LEU A 131 21.31 -2.60 12.76
CA LEU A 131 22.07 -3.74 13.30
C LEU A 131 21.14 -4.73 14.01
N ILE A 132 20.15 -4.19 14.72
CA ILE A 132 19.04 -4.91 15.31
C ILE A 132 17.87 -4.86 14.32
N PRO A 133 17.25 -6.01 13.95
CA PRO A 133 16.13 -6.03 13.01
C PRO A 133 14.93 -5.25 13.55
N PHE A 134 14.31 -4.44 12.68
CA PHE A 134 13.04 -3.80 12.96
C PHE A 134 11.91 -4.60 12.31
N TYR A 135 10.99 -5.11 13.11
CA TYR A 135 9.80 -5.82 12.64
C TYR A 135 8.54 -5.07 13.07
N ASP A 136 7.62 -4.85 12.13
CA ASP A 136 6.31 -4.25 12.39
C ASP A 136 5.22 -5.06 11.68
N ASP A 137 4.32 -5.67 12.44
CA ASP A 137 3.15 -6.41 11.93
C ASP A 137 1.81 -5.69 12.13
N SER A 138 1.85 -4.42 12.54
CA SER A 138 0.65 -3.60 12.69
C SER A 138 0.53 -2.54 11.61
N LEU A 139 1.32 -2.65 10.54
CA LEU A 139 1.14 -1.78 9.38
C LEU A 139 -0.25 -2.00 8.81
N GLY A 140 -0.86 -0.93 8.31
CA GLY A 140 -2.14 -1.06 7.66
C GLY A 140 -2.86 0.24 7.47
N TYR A 141 -3.91 0.15 6.67
CA TYR A 141 -4.84 1.22 6.40
C TYR A 141 -6.27 0.73 6.57
N ASN A 142 -7.10 1.60 7.13
CA ASN A 142 -8.54 1.51 6.98
C ASN A 142 -8.93 2.23 5.69
N VAL A 143 -9.49 1.47 4.76
CA VAL A 143 -10.01 1.95 3.49
C VAL A 143 -11.52 2.04 3.63
N THR A 144 -12.09 3.24 3.51
CA THR A 144 -13.54 3.43 3.56
C THR A 144 -14.02 3.98 2.22
N TYR A 145 -14.97 3.28 1.61
CA TYR A 145 -15.71 3.76 0.45
C TYR A 145 -17.06 4.30 0.92
N GLU A 146 -17.26 5.60 0.78
CA GLU A 146 -18.54 6.25 1.05
C GLU A 146 -19.33 6.35 -0.26
N LEU A 147 -20.49 5.70 -0.33
CA LEU A 147 -21.35 5.72 -1.52
C LEU A 147 -22.40 6.83 -1.40
N PHE A 148 -22.48 7.68 -2.41
CA PHE A 148 -23.43 8.78 -2.50
C PHE A 148 -24.37 8.58 -3.68
N ILE A 149 -25.63 8.97 -3.48
CA ILE A 149 -26.64 9.10 -4.55
C ILE A 149 -27.25 10.50 -4.39
N ASP A 150 -27.10 11.32 -5.43
CA ASP A 150 -27.55 12.72 -5.44
C ASP A 150 -27.00 13.51 -4.25
N ALA A 151 -25.68 13.43 -4.07
CA ALA A 151 -24.91 14.04 -2.98
C ALA A 151 -25.33 13.62 -1.55
N LYS A 152 -26.21 12.64 -1.39
CA LYS A 152 -26.59 12.08 -0.08
C LYS A 152 -25.85 10.78 0.17
N LEU A 153 -25.15 10.71 1.30
CA LEU A 153 -24.51 9.47 1.76
C LEU A 153 -25.57 8.38 1.93
N LYS A 154 -25.36 7.25 1.27
CA LYS A 154 -26.24 6.07 1.33
C LYS A 154 -25.67 4.97 2.18
N ASN A 155 -24.39 4.64 1.98
CA ASN A 155 -23.74 3.58 2.74
C ASN A 155 -22.24 3.84 2.87
N ARG A 156 -21.61 3.15 3.83
CA ARG A 156 -20.16 3.15 4.06
C ARG A 156 -19.66 1.72 4.10
N TYR A 157 -18.67 1.42 3.25
CA TYR A 157 -18.01 0.12 3.20
C TYR A 157 -16.59 0.27 3.69
N GLN A 158 -16.26 -0.41 4.78
CA GLN A 158 -14.98 -0.30 5.45
C GLN A 158 -14.20 -1.60 5.33
N TYR A 159 -12.96 -1.50 4.85
CA TYR A 159 -12.03 -2.60 4.67
C TYR A 159 -10.72 -2.27 5.39
N SER A 160 -10.06 -3.28 5.93
CA SER A 160 -8.72 -3.11 6.50
C SER A 160 -7.70 -3.82 5.64
N ILE A 161 -6.68 -3.10 5.20
CA ILE A 161 -5.48 -3.68 4.58
C ILE A 161 -4.42 -3.74 5.66
N ARG A 162 -3.85 -4.93 5.91
CA ARG A 162 -2.81 -5.12 6.92
C ARG A 162 -1.50 -5.51 6.27
N GLY A 163 -0.41 -5.01 6.82
CA GLY A 163 0.94 -5.24 6.35
C GLY A 163 1.84 -5.77 7.44
N LYS A 164 2.86 -6.49 7.03
CA LYS A 164 4.02 -6.85 7.85
C LYS A 164 5.26 -6.31 7.17
N GLN A 165 6.19 -5.82 7.95
CA GLN A 165 7.47 -5.32 7.48
C GLN A 165 8.60 -5.85 8.34
N LEU A 166 9.72 -6.13 7.69
CA LEU A 166 11.00 -6.34 8.33
C LEU A 166 12.04 -5.46 7.63
N ALA A 167 12.73 -4.62 8.39
CA ALA A 167 13.88 -3.85 7.92
C ALA A 167 15.13 -4.32 8.67
N TRP A 168 16.16 -4.73 7.92
CA TRP A 168 17.39 -5.27 8.50
C TRP A 168 18.55 -5.19 7.51
N PHE A 169 19.76 -4.89 7.98
CA PHE A 169 20.93 -4.79 7.09
C PHE A 169 21.27 -6.13 6.42
N ALA A 170 21.09 -7.25 7.12
CA ALA A 170 21.41 -8.59 6.61
C ALA A 170 20.22 -9.28 5.93
N ILE A 171 19.14 -8.55 5.65
CA ILE A 171 17.92 -9.15 5.10
C ILE A 171 18.16 -9.83 3.75
N ALA A 172 19.04 -9.27 2.92
CA ALA A 172 19.42 -9.83 1.62
C ALA A 172 20.00 -11.24 1.72
N LEU A 173 20.61 -11.60 2.87
CA LEU A 173 21.15 -12.94 3.11
C LEU A 173 20.05 -13.95 3.47
N VAL A 174 18.89 -13.49 3.96
CA VAL A 174 17.78 -14.34 4.41
C VAL A 174 16.68 -14.46 3.35
N VAL A 175 16.58 -13.49 2.43
CA VAL A 175 15.66 -13.50 1.28
C VAL A 175 15.59 -14.86 0.56
N PRO A 176 16.71 -15.50 0.13
CA PRO A 176 16.64 -16.74 -0.65
C PRO A 176 16.07 -17.93 0.12
N PHE A 177 15.90 -17.82 1.44
CA PHE A 177 15.36 -18.87 2.30
C PHE A 177 13.92 -18.61 2.75
N LYS A 178 13.28 -17.52 2.29
CA LYS A 178 11.90 -17.17 2.65
C LYS A 178 10.88 -17.69 1.62
N SER A 179 9.68 -17.96 2.11
CA SER A 179 8.50 -18.27 1.28
C SER A 179 8.05 -17.05 0.47
N SER A 180 7.37 -17.31 -0.65
CA SER A 180 7.09 -16.42 -1.80
C SER A 180 6.39 -15.08 -1.56
N ASP A 181 5.85 -14.82 -0.38
CA ASP A 181 4.86 -13.73 -0.20
C ASP A 181 5.46 -12.41 0.30
N TRP A 182 6.78 -12.26 0.28
CA TRP A 182 7.47 -11.05 0.72
C TRP A 182 8.02 -10.27 -0.48
N GLU A 183 7.61 -9.02 -0.61
CA GLU A 183 8.15 -8.08 -1.59
C GLU A 183 9.41 -7.42 -1.02
N ILE A 184 10.50 -7.45 -1.77
CA ILE A 184 11.76 -6.80 -1.40
C ILE A 184 11.72 -5.38 -1.93
N MET A 185 11.91 -4.41 -1.06
CA MET A 185 12.03 -3.01 -1.45
C MET A 185 13.34 -2.44 -0.93
N ASN A 186 13.91 -1.51 -1.70
CA ASN A 186 14.93 -0.62 -1.16
C ASN A 186 14.28 0.22 -0.05
N ILE A 187 15.04 0.58 0.99
CA ILE A 187 14.56 1.54 2.00
C ILE A 187 14.58 2.92 1.36
N GLU A 188 13.59 3.17 0.51
CA GLU A 188 13.24 4.48 0.03
C GLU A 188 12.02 4.95 0.82
N TYR A 189 12.19 6.05 1.55
CA TYR A 189 11.19 6.58 2.47
C TYR A 189 9.87 6.86 1.73
N GLY A 190 8.84 6.10 2.10
CA GLY A 190 7.50 6.20 1.54
C GLY A 190 7.39 5.76 0.08
N SER A 191 8.23 4.84 -0.38
CA SER A 191 7.94 4.06 -1.59
C SER A 191 6.63 3.28 -1.40
N VAL A 192 5.80 3.23 -2.44
CA VAL A 192 4.54 2.49 -2.44
C VAL A 192 4.81 1.13 -3.06
N SER A 193 4.63 0.06 -2.28
CA SER A 193 4.81 -1.32 -2.79
C SER A 193 3.73 -1.65 -3.81
N ASP A 194 4.06 -2.43 -4.84
CA ASP A 194 3.07 -2.85 -5.82
C ASP A 194 1.98 -3.71 -5.18
N ARG A 195 2.34 -4.51 -4.18
CA ARG A 195 1.40 -5.36 -3.45
C ARG A 195 0.34 -4.55 -2.70
N LEU A 196 0.74 -3.48 -1.99
CA LEU A 196 -0.21 -2.57 -1.34
C LEU A 196 -1.24 -2.00 -2.33
N LEU A 197 -0.79 -1.62 -3.53
CA LEU A 197 -1.69 -1.12 -4.58
C LEU A 197 -2.63 -2.21 -5.10
N GLU A 198 -2.13 -3.44 -5.27
CA GLU A 198 -2.98 -4.58 -5.63
C GLU A 198 -4.05 -4.86 -4.58
N GLU A 199 -3.69 -4.85 -3.30
CA GLU A 199 -4.64 -5.05 -2.21
C GLU A 199 -5.66 -3.90 -2.15
N LEU A 200 -5.26 -2.65 -2.41
CA LEU A 200 -6.18 -1.50 -2.49
C LEU A 200 -7.13 -1.60 -3.70
N LEU A 201 -6.66 -2.14 -4.82
CA LEU A 201 -7.50 -2.46 -5.98
C LEU A 201 -8.40 -3.68 -5.73
N SER A 202 -8.04 -4.57 -4.81
CA SER A 202 -8.92 -5.66 -4.40
C SER A 202 -10.07 -5.14 -3.54
N THR A 203 -9.82 -4.17 -2.64
CA THR A 203 -10.87 -3.57 -1.81
C THR A 203 -11.87 -2.77 -2.63
N SER A 204 -11.46 -2.19 -3.76
CA SER A 204 -12.40 -1.52 -4.67
C SER A 204 -13.34 -2.47 -5.39
N ARG A 205 -12.86 -3.66 -5.75
CA ARG A 205 -13.68 -4.75 -6.32
C ARG A 205 -14.71 -5.22 -5.32
N LEU A 206 -14.25 -5.54 -4.10
CA LEU A 206 -15.12 -5.89 -2.98
C LEU A 206 -16.20 -4.85 -2.73
N PHE A 207 -15.83 -3.57 -2.72
CA PHE A 207 -16.78 -2.49 -2.58
C PHE A 207 -17.89 -2.51 -3.64
N VAL A 208 -17.56 -2.69 -4.92
CA VAL A 208 -18.57 -2.71 -5.97
C VAL A 208 -19.44 -3.95 -5.90
N GLU A 209 -18.87 -5.10 -5.55
CA GLU A 209 -19.64 -6.32 -5.32
C GLU A 209 -20.61 -6.16 -4.15
N ASP A 210 -20.14 -5.63 -3.02
CA ASP A 210 -20.96 -5.37 -1.85
C ASP A 210 -22.05 -4.32 -2.14
N ALA A 211 -21.72 -3.25 -2.86
CA ALA A 211 -22.70 -2.23 -3.24
C ALA A 211 -23.74 -2.72 -4.27
N ARG A 212 -23.37 -3.66 -5.13
CA ARG A 212 -24.32 -4.37 -6.02
C ARG A 212 -25.19 -5.32 -5.22
N ARG A 213 -24.61 -6.09 -4.29
CA ARG A 213 -25.35 -7.00 -3.40
C ARG A 213 -26.40 -6.24 -2.58
N ASP A 214 -26.06 -5.03 -2.15
CA ASP A 214 -26.97 -4.15 -1.40
C ASP A 214 -27.97 -3.41 -2.32
N GLY A 215 -27.90 -3.60 -3.64
CA GLY A 215 -28.85 -3.07 -4.63
C GLY A 215 -28.67 -1.61 -5.01
N PHE A 216 -27.54 -0.99 -4.64
CA PHE A 216 -27.24 0.40 -5.00
C PHE A 216 -26.62 0.55 -6.39
N LEU A 217 -25.84 -0.45 -6.80
CA LEU A 217 -25.26 -0.55 -8.14
C LEU A 217 -25.99 -1.66 -8.90
N ARG A 218 -26.20 -1.45 -10.20
CA ARG A 218 -26.74 -2.47 -11.11
C ARG A 218 -25.58 -3.07 -11.89
#